data_AF-A0A653N8L1-F1
#
_entry.id   AF-A0A653N8L1-F1
#
_cell.length_a   1.000
_cell.length_b   1.000
_cell.length_c   1.000
_cell.angle_alpha   90.00
_cell.angle_beta   90.00
_cell.angle_gamma   90.00
#
_symmetry.space_group_name_H-M   'P 1'
#
loop_
_entity.id
_entity.type
_entity.pdbx_description
1 polymer ?
#
loop_
_entity_poly.entity_id
_entity_poly.type
_entity_poly.pdbx_seq_one_letter_code
_entity_poly.pdbx_strand_id
1 'polypeptide(L)'
;MKKKLQLAGIFTVLLLVFIVGLKGTFDGYYGFYYAEKEYKKPITFTLTEEIIKLKPVSFFLSYTGFDTGYSFFAPNVASDFVLLFELKDQEGNIIENKIMPAFKNKESITRYTSVYNMFLDKISTEDGSMKDNKYQQYLDIIVKQIAVSVKKENPKASTITARLYLYHYPDLKSYQKGEKSERLILIGEYK
;
A
#
# COMPACT_ATOMS: atom_id res chain seq x y z
N MET A 1 21.50 -38.14 -22.86
CA MET A 1 21.16 -38.08 -21.41
C MET A 1 21.20 -36.66 -20.84
N LYS A 2 22.27 -35.88 -21.04
CA LYS A 2 22.43 -34.52 -20.46
C LYS A 2 21.24 -33.57 -20.71
N LYS A 3 20.72 -33.52 -21.93
CA LYS A 3 19.56 -32.66 -22.29
C LYS A 3 18.27 -33.01 -21.53
N LYS A 4 18.00 -34.31 -21.30
CA LYS A 4 16.82 -34.75 -20.54
C LYS A 4 16.93 -34.35 -19.06
N LEU A 5 18.13 -34.45 -18.49
CA LEU A 5 18.40 -34.05 -17.11
C LEU A 5 18.27 -32.53 -16.92
N GLN A 6 18.79 -31.75 -17.88
CA GLN A 6 18.65 -30.29 -17.89
C GLN A 6 17.17 -29.86 -18.00
N LEU A 7 16.40 -30.48 -18.90
CA LEU A 7 14.98 -30.21 -19.03
C LEU A 7 14.20 -30.57 -17.76
N ALA A 8 14.55 -31.67 -17.10
CA ALA A 8 13.96 -32.03 -15.81
C ALA A 8 14.26 -30.98 -14.74
N GLY A 9 15.51 -30.49 -14.65
CA GLY A 9 15.88 -29.43 -13.71
C GLY A 9 15.12 -28.11 -13.97
N ILE A 10 15.04 -27.67 -15.23
CA ILE A 10 14.27 -26.46 -15.60
C ILE A 10 12.81 -26.64 -15.24
N PHE A 11 12.22 -27.79 -15.55
CA PHE A 11 10.84 -28.09 -15.22
C PHE A 11 10.61 -28.03 -13.70
N THR A 12 11.52 -28.60 -12.90
CA THR A 12 11.42 -28.53 -11.43
C THR A 12 11.45 -27.08 -10.93
N VAL A 13 12.33 -26.23 -11.45
CA VAL A 13 12.35 -24.80 -11.06
C VAL A 13 11.06 -24.10 -11.43
N LEU A 14 10.57 -24.27 -12.66
CA LEU A 14 9.31 -23.66 -13.11
C LEU A 14 8.11 -24.14 -12.27
N LEU A 15 8.10 -25.43 -11.92
CA LEU A 15 7.06 -25.99 -11.05
C LEU A 15 7.11 -25.39 -9.65
N LEU A 16 8.30 -25.21 -9.06
CA LEU A 16 8.44 -24.57 -7.76
C LEU A 16 7.99 -23.10 -7.79
N VAL A 17 8.37 -22.35 -8.82
CA VAL A 17 7.91 -20.97 -9.02
C VAL A 17 6.38 -20.91 -9.11
N PHE A 18 5.78 -21.83 -9.87
CA PHE A 18 4.32 -21.93 -9.98
C PHE A 18 3.67 -22.25 -8.62
N ILE A 19 4.21 -23.20 -7.85
CA ILE A 19 3.70 -23.57 -6.51
C ILE A 19 3.77 -22.41 -5.54
N VAL A 20 4.88 -21.66 -5.54
CA VAL A 20 5.05 -20.46 -4.70
C VAL A 20 4.05 -19.38 -5.08
N GLY A 21 3.87 -19.12 -6.38
CA GLY A 21 2.86 -18.18 -6.86
C GLY A 21 1.44 -18.58 -6.49
N LEU A 22 1.13 -19.88 -6.56
CA LEU A 22 -0.17 -20.42 -6.15
C LEU A 22 -0.40 -20.26 -4.65
N LYS A 23 0.59 -20.57 -3.81
CA LYS A 23 0.53 -20.33 -2.35
C LYS A 23 0.37 -18.85 -2.03
N GLY A 24 1.14 -17.98 -2.68
CA GLY A 24 1.01 -16.53 -2.52
C GLY A 24 -0.37 -16.01 -2.94
N THR A 25 -0.97 -16.59 -3.97
CA THR A 25 -2.34 -16.27 -4.39
C THR A 25 -3.36 -16.70 -3.34
N PHE A 26 -3.21 -17.89 -2.74
CA PHE A 26 -4.06 -18.33 -1.64
C PHE A 26 -3.90 -17.44 -0.40
N ASP A 27 -2.67 -17.12 0.00
CA ASP A 27 -2.42 -16.21 1.12
C ASP A 27 -3.05 -14.84 0.87
N GLY A 28 -2.89 -14.28 -0.34
CA GLY A 28 -3.48 -13.00 -0.72
C GLY A 28 -5.01 -13.05 -0.69
N TYR A 29 -5.62 -14.03 -1.34
CA TYR A 29 -7.08 -14.17 -1.40
C TYR A 29 -7.68 -14.41 -0.01
N TYR A 30 -7.20 -15.42 0.70
CA TYR A 30 -7.76 -15.77 2.01
C TYR A 30 -7.39 -14.75 3.09
N GLY A 31 -6.18 -14.18 3.05
CA GLY A 31 -5.79 -13.08 3.93
C GLY A 31 -6.64 -11.84 3.70
N PHE A 32 -7.00 -11.51 2.45
CA PHE A 32 -7.85 -10.36 2.18
C PHE A 32 -9.32 -10.61 2.56
N TYR A 33 -9.91 -11.67 2.05
CA TYR A 33 -11.36 -11.94 2.15
C TYR A 33 -11.79 -12.64 3.45
N TYR A 34 -10.88 -13.38 4.10
CA TYR A 34 -11.19 -14.24 5.24
C TYR A 34 -10.33 -13.98 6.47
N ALA A 35 -9.52 -12.92 6.55
CA ALA A 35 -8.68 -12.62 7.74
C ALA A 35 -9.44 -12.57 9.08
N GLU A 36 -10.70 -12.11 9.07
CA GLU A 36 -11.53 -11.97 10.28
C GLU A 36 -12.55 -13.10 10.45
N LYS A 37 -12.47 -14.13 9.60
CA LYS A 37 -13.43 -15.25 9.58
C LYS A 37 -12.68 -16.55 9.65
N GLU A 38 -13.21 -17.51 10.41
CA GLU A 38 -12.73 -18.88 10.28
C GLU A 38 -13.08 -19.42 8.88
N TYR A 39 -12.10 -20.01 8.22
CA TYR A 39 -12.28 -20.64 6.92
C TYR A 39 -11.51 -21.95 6.85
N LYS A 40 -12.06 -22.91 6.12
CA LYS A 40 -11.39 -24.18 5.86
C LYS A 40 -10.49 -24.00 4.64
N LYS A 41 -9.18 -24.19 4.82
CA LYS A 41 -8.22 -24.16 3.71
C LYS A 41 -8.56 -25.27 2.70
N PRO A 42 -8.63 -24.97 1.38
CA PRO A 42 -8.79 -25.99 0.37
C PRO A 42 -7.56 -26.91 0.32
N ILE A 43 -7.74 -28.14 -0.15
CA ILE A 43 -6.68 -29.15 -0.21
C ILE A 43 -5.48 -28.63 -1.00
N THR A 44 -5.72 -27.92 -2.10
CA THR A 44 -4.68 -27.31 -2.93
C THR A 44 -3.84 -26.30 -2.16
N PHE A 45 -4.46 -25.47 -1.30
CA PHE A 45 -3.72 -24.53 -0.47
C PHE A 45 -2.83 -25.27 0.54
N THR A 46 -3.40 -26.22 1.28
CA THR A 46 -2.64 -27.04 2.24
C THR A 46 -1.49 -27.78 1.56
N LEU A 47 -1.72 -28.35 0.37
CA LEU A 47 -0.68 -29.06 -0.39
C LEU A 47 0.47 -28.12 -0.78
N THR A 48 0.17 -26.93 -1.31
CA THR A 48 1.21 -25.94 -1.63
C THR A 48 1.98 -25.49 -0.39
N GLU A 49 1.30 -25.34 0.75
CA GLU A 49 1.92 -24.98 2.03
C GLU A 49 2.89 -26.07 2.51
N GLU A 50 2.48 -27.34 2.45
CA GLU A 50 3.33 -28.48 2.84
C GLU A 50 4.53 -28.65 1.91
N ILE A 51 4.36 -28.47 0.59
CA ILE A 51 5.48 -28.54 -0.37
C ILE A 51 6.54 -27.47 -0.07
N ILE A 52 6.11 -26.23 0.21
CA ILE A 52 7.01 -25.11 0.52
C ILE A 52 7.76 -25.34 1.85
N LYS A 53 7.14 -26.01 2.82
CA LYS A 53 7.77 -26.35 4.11
C LYS A 53 8.84 -27.44 4.03
N LEU A 54 8.92 -28.20 2.93
CA LEU A 54 9.96 -29.22 2.76
C LEU A 54 11.34 -28.56 2.81
N LYS A 55 12.24 -29.07 3.68
CA LYS A 55 13.57 -28.46 3.91
C LYS A 55 14.35 -28.11 2.63
N PRO A 56 14.46 -28.98 1.61
CA PRO A 56 15.18 -28.62 0.39
C PRO A 56 14.51 -27.49 -0.40
N VAL A 57 13.18 -27.46 -0.40
CA VAL A 57 12.39 -26.42 -1.07
C VAL A 57 12.53 -25.12 -0.31
N SER A 58 12.25 -25.10 1.00
CA SER A 58 12.42 -23.91 1.84
C SER A 58 13.83 -23.33 1.74
N PHE A 59 14.88 -24.16 1.79
CA PHE A 59 16.25 -23.68 1.61
C PHE A 59 16.47 -23.05 0.23
N PHE A 60 16.00 -23.70 -0.84
CA PHE A 60 16.09 -23.14 -2.19
C PHE A 60 15.34 -21.81 -2.29
N LEU A 61 14.13 -21.72 -1.75
CA LEU A 61 13.31 -20.51 -1.80
C LEU A 61 13.96 -19.36 -1.05
N SER A 62 14.47 -19.59 0.16
CA SER A 62 15.14 -18.55 0.94
C SER A 62 16.49 -18.15 0.31
N TYR A 63 17.24 -19.09 -0.26
CA TYR A 63 18.50 -18.80 -0.97
C TYR A 63 18.27 -17.96 -2.23
N THR A 64 17.19 -18.24 -2.97
CA THR A 64 16.84 -17.52 -4.21
C THR A 64 15.99 -16.28 -3.98
N GLY A 65 15.43 -16.11 -2.78
CA GLY A 65 14.52 -15.03 -2.42
C GLY A 65 13.10 -15.20 -2.96
N PHE A 66 12.71 -16.38 -3.48
CA PHE A 66 11.37 -16.61 -4.02
C PHE A 66 10.26 -16.57 -2.96
N ASP A 67 10.57 -16.80 -1.69
CA ASP A 67 9.62 -16.74 -0.57
C ASP A 67 9.39 -15.32 -0.01
N THR A 68 10.14 -14.32 -0.48
CA THR A 68 10.12 -12.96 0.09
C THR A 68 8.92 -12.11 -0.33
N GLY A 69 8.05 -12.58 -1.23
CA GLY A 69 6.78 -11.91 -1.54
C GLY A 69 6.89 -10.56 -2.27
N TYR A 70 8.08 -10.25 -2.84
CA TYR A 70 8.52 -9.09 -3.64
C TYR A 70 9.54 -8.15 -2.98
N SER A 71 10.61 -7.91 -3.75
CA SER A 71 11.72 -6.95 -3.62
C SER A 71 12.38 -6.86 -2.25
N PHE A 72 13.42 -7.68 -2.07
CA PHE A 72 14.68 -7.33 -1.39
C PHE A 72 14.56 -6.18 -0.40
N PHE A 73 14.59 -6.49 0.91
CA PHE A 73 14.93 -5.58 2.00
C PHE A 73 15.41 -4.20 1.54
N ALA A 74 14.47 -3.30 1.28
CA ALA A 74 14.78 -1.93 0.90
C ALA A 74 14.57 -1.09 2.15
N PRO A 75 15.63 -0.63 2.84
CA PRO A 75 15.53 0.49 3.78
C PRO A 75 14.99 1.77 3.12
N ASN A 76 14.71 1.75 1.81
CA ASN A 76 13.93 2.75 1.09
C ASN A 76 12.45 2.34 1.09
N VAL A 77 11.77 2.43 2.24
CA VAL A 77 10.31 2.46 2.23
C VAL A 77 9.91 3.75 1.51
N ALA A 78 9.22 3.62 0.38
CA ALA A 78 8.78 4.79 -0.38
C ALA A 78 7.90 5.67 0.52
N SER A 79 8.12 6.99 0.44
CA SER A 79 7.22 7.94 1.09
C SER A 79 5.84 7.84 0.45
N ASP A 80 4.78 7.99 1.25
CA ASP A 80 3.40 7.91 0.78
C ASP A 80 2.60 9.12 1.27
N PHE A 81 1.41 9.34 0.73
CA PHE A 81 0.56 10.46 1.11
C PHE A 81 -0.48 10.06 2.16
N VAL A 82 -0.82 11.01 3.02
CA VAL A 82 -1.90 10.88 4.00
C VAL A 82 -2.79 12.11 3.90
N LEU A 83 -4.11 11.89 3.91
CA LEU A 83 -5.09 12.95 4.06
C LEU A 83 -5.56 13.02 5.51
N LEU A 84 -5.60 14.23 6.06
CA LEU A 84 -6.19 14.52 7.36
C LEU A 84 -7.39 15.46 7.16
N PHE A 85 -8.55 15.05 7.64
CA PHE A 85 -9.78 15.81 7.61
C PHE A 85 -10.09 16.31 9.02
N GLU A 86 -10.05 17.61 9.22
CA GLU A 86 -10.44 18.29 10.46
C GLU A 86 -11.86 18.84 10.29
N LEU A 87 -12.82 18.29 11.03
CA LEU A 87 -14.21 18.70 11.00
C LEU A 87 -14.52 19.62 12.18
N LYS A 88 -15.17 20.76 11.91
CA LYS A 88 -15.50 21.76 12.94
C LYS A 88 -17.00 22.05 13.01
N ASP A 89 -17.48 22.38 14.21
CA ASP A 89 -18.85 22.85 14.44
C ASP A 89 -19.04 24.32 13.99
N GLN A 90 -20.22 24.88 14.22
CA GLN A 90 -20.52 26.28 13.86
C GLN A 90 -19.73 27.31 14.70
N GLU A 91 -19.28 26.92 15.88
CA GLU A 91 -18.51 27.74 16.82
C GLU A 91 -16.99 27.67 16.52
N GLY A 92 -16.58 26.76 15.64
CA GLY A 92 -15.19 26.55 15.23
C GLY A 92 -14.45 25.50 16.05
N ASN A 93 -15.11 24.79 16.96
CA ASN A 93 -14.50 23.72 17.74
C ASN A 93 -14.32 22.47 16.87
N ILE A 94 -13.21 21.77 17.06
CA ILE A 94 -12.93 20.51 16.36
C ILE A 94 -13.85 19.42 16.94
N ILE A 95 -14.70 18.86 16.10
CA ILE A 95 -15.58 17.74 16.44
C ILE A 95 -14.83 16.42 16.26
N GLU A 96 -14.13 16.28 15.13
CA GLU A 96 -13.49 15.02 14.74
C GLU A 96 -12.29 15.29 13.82
N ASN A 97 -11.24 14.47 13.98
CA ASN A 97 -10.16 14.32 13.01
C ASN A 97 -10.25 12.94 12.37
N LYS A 98 -10.26 12.88 11.04
CA LYS A 98 -10.42 11.63 10.28
C LYS A 98 -9.31 11.51 9.23
N ILE A 99 -8.80 10.31 8.99
CA ILE A 99 -7.76 10.07 7.97
C ILE A 99 -8.30 9.42 6.69
N MET A 100 -9.54 8.91 6.74
CA MET A 100 -10.22 8.32 5.60
C MET A 100 -11.75 8.41 5.75
N PRO A 101 -12.50 8.40 4.64
CA PRO A 101 -13.96 8.20 4.67
C PRO A 101 -14.37 6.87 5.33
N ALA A 102 -15.63 6.77 5.74
CA ALA A 102 -16.18 5.52 6.26
C ALA A 102 -16.48 4.53 5.11
N PHE A 103 -15.67 3.49 4.97
CA PHE A 103 -15.87 2.44 3.97
C PHE A 103 -16.53 1.20 4.57
N LYS A 104 -17.45 0.60 3.81
CA LYS A 104 -18.16 -0.63 4.23
C LYS A 104 -17.45 -1.93 3.83
N ASN A 105 -16.51 -1.86 2.88
CA ASN A 105 -15.80 -3.03 2.35
C ASN A 105 -14.32 -2.73 2.10
N LYS A 106 -13.51 -3.80 2.11
CA LYS A 106 -12.04 -3.71 2.00
C LYS A 106 -11.59 -3.23 0.61
N GLU A 107 -12.36 -3.54 -0.43
CA GLU A 107 -12.11 -3.09 -1.79
C GLU A 107 -12.19 -1.58 -1.93
N SER A 108 -13.15 -0.94 -1.25
CA SER A 108 -13.27 0.52 -1.27
C SER A 108 -12.09 1.17 -0.56
N ILE A 109 -11.63 0.60 0.55
CA ILE A 109 -10.40 1.06 1.23
C ILE A 109 -9.21 0.95 0.27
N THR A 110 -9.04 -0.20 -0.40
CA THR A 110 -7.93 -0.44 -1.33
C THR A 110 -7.94 0.53 -2.52
N ARG A 111 -9.12 0.78 -3.11
CA ARG A 111 -9.28 1.76 -4.19
C ARG A 111 -9.01 3.18 -3.69
N TYR A 112 -9.47 3.51 -2.48
CA TYR A 112 -9.21 4.81 -1.89
C TYR A 112 -7.71 5.05 -1.67
N THR A 113 -7.00 4.09 -1.08
CA THR A 113 -5.55 4.21 -0.86
C THR A 113 -4.77 4.29 -2.18
N SER A 114 -5.26 3.68 -3.26
CA SER A 114 -4.61 3.82 -4.57
C SER A 114 -4.65 5.24 -5.15
N VAL A 115 -5.54 6.10 -4.67
CA VAL A 115 -5.58 7.53 -5.06
C VAL A 115 -4.30 8.25 -4.64
N TYR A 116 -3.63 7.81 -3.56
CA TYR A 116 -2.41 8.44 -3.07
C TYR A 116 -1.26 8.38 -4.09
N ASN A 117 -1.20 7.35 -4.93
CA ASN A 117 -0.24 7.27 -6.02
C ASN A 117 -0.36 8.44 -7.01
N MET A 118 -1.56 9.00 -7.19
CA MET A 118 -1.76 10.16 -8.06
C MET A 118 -1.12 11.43 -7.50
N PHE A 119 -0.93 11.52 -6.19
CA PHE A 119 -0.30 12.68 -5.55
C PHE A 119 1.22 12.65 -5.63
N LEU A 120 1.85 11.52 -6.03
CA LEU A 120 3.28 11.48 -6.34
C LEU A 120 3.64 12.51 -7.41
N ASP A 121 2.73 12.80 -8.33
CA ASP A 121 2.91 13.83 -9.36
C ASP A 121 2.87 15.27 -8.82
N LYS A 122 2.44 15.48 -7.57
CA LYS A 122 2.58 16.78 -6.87
C LYS A 122 4.00 17.04 -6.37
N ILE A 123 4.81 16.00 -6.19
CA ILE A 123 6.20 16.09 -5.68
C ILE A 123 7.25 15.73 -6.74
N SER A 124 6.84 15.04 -7.80
CA SER A 124 7.72 14.60 -8.91
C SER A 124 7.96 15.73 -9.91
N THR A 125 8.91 16.61 -9.62
CA THR A 125 9.50 17.52 -10.61
C THR A 125 11.02 17.49 -10.49
N GLU A 126 11.69 16.76 -11.40
CA GLU A 126 13.16 16.70 -11.47
C GLU A 126 13.79 18.07 -11.78
N ASP A 127 13.04 18.98 -12.42
CA ASP A 127 13.57 20.26 -12.92
C ASP A 127 13.02 21.50 -12.20
N GLY A 128 12.25 21.34 -11.11
CA GLY A 128 11.62 22.44 -10.38
C GLY A 128 10.52 23.21 -11.15
N SER A 129 10.24 22.87 -12.41
CA SER A 129 9.08 23.36 -13.14
C SER A 129 7.85 22.54 -12.76
N MET A 130 6.86 23.18 -12.13
CA MET A 130 5.55 22.57 -11.85
C MET A 130 5.01 21.88 -13.11
N LYS A 131 4.71 20.57 -13.03
CA LYS A 131 3.94 19.85 -14.06
C LYS A 131 2.64 20.63 -14.37
N ASP A 132 2.11 20.42 -15.59
CA ASP A 132 0.89 21.05 -16.13
C ASP A 132 -0.10 21.50 -15.03
N ASN A 133 -0.29 22.82 -14.93
CA ASN A 133 -1.15 23.47 -13.95
C ASN A 133 -2.57 22.86 -13.93
N LYS A 134 -3.08 22.38 -15.09
CA LYS A 134 -4.39 21.75 -15.17
C LYS A 134 -4.45 20.41 -14.43
N TYR A 135 -3.39 19.61 -14.48
CA TYR A 135 -3.33 18.34 -13.77
C TYR A 135 -3.23 18.57 -12.25
N GLN A 136 -2.46 19.56 -11.82
CA GLN A 136 -2.40 19.94 -10.40
C GLN A 136 -3.77 20.38 -9.87
N GLN A 137 -4.50 21.21 -10.63
CA GLN A 137 -5.87 21.60 -10.29
C GLN A 137 -6.84 20.41 -10.25
N TYR A 138 -6.68 19.46 -11.17
CA TYR A 138 -7.46 18.22 -11.14
C TYR A 138 -7.23 17.44 -9.85
N LEU A 139 -5.98 17.27 -9.42
CA LEU A 139 -5.66 16.61 -8.15
C LEU A 139 -6.25 17.35 -6.94
N ASP A 140 -6.26 18.68 -6.96
CA ASP A 140 -6.90 19.49 -5.90
C ASP A 140 -8.41 19.27 -5.85
N ILE A 141 -9.06 19.16 -7.02
CA ILE A 141 -10.48 18.84 -7.12
C ILE A 141 -10.76 17.46 -6.51
N ILE A 142 -9.90 16.46 -6.75
CA ILE A 142 -10.04 15.14 -6.15
C ILE A 142 -10.02 15.23 -4.62
N VAL A 143 -9.05 15.94 -4.03
CA VAL A 143 -8.98 16.12 -2.56
C VAL A 143 -10.24 16.80 -2.02
N LYS A 144 -10.72 17.86 -2.69
CA LYS A 144 -11.96 18.56 -2.32
C LYS A 144 -13.19 17.66 -2.39
N GLN A 145 -13.32 16.83 -3.43
CA GLN A 145 -14.44 15.90 -3.56
C GLN A 145 -14.44 14.84 -2.44
N ILE A 146 -13.26 14.34 -2.07
CA ILE A 146 -13.12 13.44 -0.93
C ILE A 146 -13.54 14.16 0.36
N ALA A 147 -13.08 15.39 0.58
CA ALA A 147 -13.46 16.19 1.76
C ALA A 147 -14.99 16.41 1.83
N VAL A 148 -15.63 16.74 0.70
CA VAL A 148 -17.09 16.85 0.62
C VAL A 148 -17.78 15.54 1.00
N SER A 149 -17.25 14.39 0.57
CA SER A 149 -17.77 13.08 0.98
C SER A 149 -17.65 12.86 2.50
N VAL A 150 -16.50 13.16 3.10
CA VAL A 150 -16.27 13.04 4.54
C VAL A 150 -17.18 13.97 5.33
N LYS A 151 -17.41 15.20 4.85
CA LYS A 151 -18.35 16.14 5.49
C LYS A 151 -19.79 15.62 5.45
N LYS A 152 -20.23 15.00 4.35
CA LYS A 152 -21.58 14.41 4.24
C LYS A 152 -21.82 13.29 5.25
N GLU A 153 -20.78 12.54 5.62
CA GLU A 153 -20.86 11.51 6.67
C GLU A 153 -21.03 12.11 8.07
N ASN A 154 -20.75 13.40 8.24
CA ASN A 154 -20.74 14.11 9.52
C ASN A 154 -21.65 15.36 9.50
N PRO A 155 -22.98 15.19 9.58
CA PRO A 155 -23.94 16.30 9.44
C PRO A 155 -23.80 17.42 10.50
N LYS A 156 -23.17 17.11 11.64
CA LYS A 156 -22.90 18.08 12.72
C LYS A 156 -21.77 19.06 12.38
N ALA A 157 -20.94 18.73 11.39
CA ALA A 157 -19.83 19.57 10.97
C ALA A 157 -20.32 20.72 10.08
N SER A 158 -20.03 21.96 10.48
CA SER A 158 -20.29 23.15 9.69
C SER A 158 -19.26 23.32 8.58
N THR A 159 -17.99 23.00 8.87
CA THR A 159 -16.84 23.19 7.99
C THR A 159 -15.91 21.98 8.05
N ILE A 160 -15.13 21.80 7.00
CA ILE A 160 -14.11 20.76 6.91
C ILE A 160 -12.83 21.39 6.36
N THR A 161 -11.69 21.02 6.92
CA THR A 161 -10.37 21.34 6.35
C THR A 161 -9.67 20.03 6.03
N ALA A 162 -9.30 19.83 4.77
CA ALA A 162 -8.51 18.69 4.33
C ALA A 162 -7.05 19.11 4.19
N ARG A 163 -6.14 18.35 4.78
CA ARG A 163 -4.69 18.56 4.68
C ARG A 163 -4.05 17.33 4.07
N LEU A 164 -3.34 17.53 2.97
CA LEU A 164 -2.56 16.50 2.29
C LEU A 164 -1.13 16.58 2.81
N TYR A 165 -0.65 15.47 3.38
CA TYR A 165 0.71 15.33 3.87
C TYR A 165 1.47 14.27 3.07
N LEU A 166 2.77 14.47 2.94
CA LEU A 166 3.71 13.42 2.59
C LEU A 166 4.25 12.80 3.89
N TYR A 167 3.97 11.52 4.11
CA TYR A 167 4.55 10.70 5.16
C TYR A 167 5.92 10.20 4.69
N HIS A 168 6.95 10.91 5.12
CA HIS A 168 8.32 10.75 4.64
C HIS A 168 9.16 9.93 5.62
N TYR A 169 9.78 8.87 5.11
CA TYR A 169 10.78 8.09 5.84
C TYR A 169 12.18 8.66 5.61
N PRO A 170 13.05 8.67 6.64
CA PRO A 170 14.42 9.10 6.47
C PRO A 170 15.17 8.16 5.50
N ASP A 171 15.91 8.74 4.56
CA ASP A 171 16.81 7.97 3.72
C ASP A 171 18.01 7.40 4.53
N LEU A 172 18.77 6.48 3.94
CA LEU A 172 19.89 5.83 4.63
C LEU A 172 20.95 6.83 5.14
N LYS A 173 21.18 7.93 4.42
CA LYS A 173 22.17 8.95 4.82
C LYS A 173 21.65 9.75 6.01
N SER A 174 20.38 10.14 6.00
CA SER A 174 19.70 10.83 7.10
C SER A 174 19.59 9.95 8.34
N TYR A 175 19.32 8.66 8.15
CA TYR A 175 19.30 7.68 9.23
C TYR A 175 20.67 7.54 9.92
N GLN A 176 21.75 7.43 9.13
CA GLN A 176 23.12 7.40 9.66
C GLN A 176 23.50 8.68 10.43
N LYS A 177 22.88 9.81 10.08
CA LYS A 177 23.06 11.11 10.76
C LYS A 177 22.16 11.29 12.00
N GLY A 178 21.32 10.30 12.32
CA GLY A 178 20.49 10.30 13.53
C GLY A 178 19.01 10.61 13.31
N GLU A 179 18.55 10.85 12.08
CA GLU A 179 17.11 10.96 11.80
C GLU A 179 16.48 9.57 11.79
N LYS A 180 15.88 9.18 12.92
CA LYS A 180 15.34 7.84 13.12
C LYS A 180 13.81 7.74 12.97
N SER A 181 13.11 8.87 12.90
CA SER A 181 11.66 8.92 12.85
C SER A 181 11.16 9.49 11.52
N GLU A 182 9.99 9.02 11.13
CA GLU A 182 9.16 9.58 10.07
C GLU A 182 8.84 11.07 10.29
N ARG A 183 8.46 11.75 9.20
CA ARG A 183 7.97 13.14 9.24
C ARG A 183 6.73 13.30 8.37
N LEU A 184 5.81 14.14 8.81
CA LEU A 184 4.67 14.60 8.01
C LEU A 184 5.01 15.97 7.40
N ILE A 185 5.13 16.03 6.08
CA ILE A 185 5.38 17.27 5.33
C ILE A 185 4.06 17.74 4.73
N LEU A 186 3.59 18.94 5.07
CA LEU A 186 2.34 19.48 4.50
C LEU A 186 2.55 19.83 3.02
N ILE A 187 1.76 19.22 2.14
CA ILE A 187 1.79 19.43 0.70
C ILE A 187 0.69 20.40 0.26
N GLY A 188 -0.47 20.36 0.91
CA GLY A 188 -1.56 21.29 0.62
C GLY A 188 -2.66 21.28 1.67
N GLU A 189 -3.32 22.42 1.83
CA GLU A 189 -4.50 22.60 2.67
C GLU A 189 -5.68 23.06 1.81
N TYR A 190 -6.84 22.44 2.02
CA TYR A 190 -8.07 22.66 1.24
C TYR A 190 -9.23 22.90 2.20
N LYS A 191 -9.98 23.97 1.96
CA LYS A 191 -11.14 24.40 2.75
C LYS A 191 -12.41 24.37 1.91
#